data_AF-A0A8X8H2S3-F1
#
_entry.id   AF-A0A8X8H2S3-F1
#
_cell.length_a   1.000
_cell.length_b   1.000
_cell.length_c   1.000
_cell.angle_alpha   90.00
_cell.angle_beta   90.00
_cell.angle_gamma   90.00
#
_symmetry.space_group_name_H-M   'P 1'
#
loop_
_entity.id
_entity.type
_entity.pdbx_description
1 polymer ?
#
loop_
_entity_poly.entity_id
_entity_poly.type
_entity_poly.pdbx_seq_one_letter_code
_entity_poly.pdbx_strand_id
1 'polypeptide(L)'
;MTNDEDKANRLESMALTVLFFAISLALLLALFAVTRPGQASGGWWTRPALAPGVALGLLVLANLVTLARSAVDLRRRPATTAERAEARARMLGWLRPLEFLAYFAGYIWALGLVGYFAATLLFLLGLMLRVGLRSPRWLLAGALTALALTAVFRMGLGVWMPPAMAYDLFPAAIRTALTRWF
;
A
#
# COMPACT_ATOMS: atom_id res chain seq x y z
N MET A 1 18.75 -5.47 28.83
CA MET A 1 17.28 -5.30 28.77
C MET A 1 17.00 -3.82 28.67
N THR A 2 16.94 -3.30 27.45
CA THR A 2 16.70 -1.88 27.14
C THR A 2 15.24 -1.55 27.46
N ASN A 3 15.02 -0.85 28.57
CA ASN A 3 13.72 -0.40 29.05
C ASN A 3 13.27 0.89 28.31
N ASP A 4 13.57 0.96 27.02
CA ASP A 4 13.09 1.96 26.06
C ASP A 4 11.96 1.30 25.26
N GLU A 5 10.91 0.85 25.94
CA GLU A 5 9.62 0.82 25.28
C GLU A 5 9.29 2.28 24.96
N ASP A 6 9.65 2.63 23.72
CA ASP A 6 9.50 3.90 23.06
C ASP A 6 8.07 4.40 23.29
N LYS A 7 7.86 5.17 24.36
CA LYS A 7 6.53 5.57 24.82
C LYS A 7 5.84 6.26 23.65
N ALA A 8 4.80 5.62 23.11
CA ALA A 8 4.04 6.15 21.99
C ALA A 8 3.64 7.60 22.32
N ASN A 9 4.05 8.53 21.46
CA ASN A 9 3.79 9.94 21.69
C ASN A 9 2.26 10.15 21.67
N ARG A 10 1.71 10.77 22.71
CA ARG A 10 0.26 10.98 22.84
C ARG A 10 -0.37 11.68 21.63
N LEU A 11 0.37 12.59 20.99
CA LEU A 11 -0.08 13.28 19.77
C LEU A 11 -0.10 12.34 18.56
N GLU A 12 0.87 11.42 18.47
CA GLU A 12 0.92 10.38 17.46
C GLU A 12 -0.29 9.44 17.59
N SER A 13 -0.54 8.93 18.79
CA SER A 13 -1.71 8.08 19.07
C SER A 13 -3.03 8.79 18.78
N MET A 14 -3.13 10.08 19.11
CA MET A 14 -4.30 10.89 18.79
C MET A 14 -4.48 11.03 17.27
N ALA A 15 -3.43 11.30 16.51
CA ALA A 15 -3.52 11.38 15.04
C ALA A 15 -3.92 10.05 14.40
N LEU A 16 -3.37 8.91 14.88
CA LEU A 16 -3.81 7.58 14.43
C LEU A 16 -5.29 7.37 14.72
N THR A 17 -5.76 7.76 15.90
CA THR A 17 -7.17 7.60 16.28
C THR A 17 -8.07 8.49 15.42
N VAL A 18 -7.64 9.70 15.08
CA VAL A 18 -8.36 10.57 14.12
C VAL A 18 -8.44 9.90 12.74
N LEU A 19 -7.34 9.33 12.25
CA LEU A 19 -7.30 8.63 10.97
C LEU A 19 -8.24 7.42 10.96
N PHE A 20 -8.17 6.56 11.99
CA PHE A 20 -9.05 5.39 12.09
C PHE A 20 -10.51 5.77 12.26
N PHE A 21 -10.81 6.82 13.03
CA PHE A 21 -12.16 7.38 13.15
C PHE A 21 -12.69 7.84 11.80
N ALA A 22 -11.90 8.61 11.06
CA ALA A 22 -12.28 9.13 9.75
C ALA A 22 -12.56 8.00 8.74
N ILE A 23 -11.66 7.01 8.69
CA ILE A 23 -11.81 5.84 7.81
C ILE A 23 -13.03 5.00 8.20
N SER A 24 -13.19 4.68 9.49
CA SER A 24 -14.31 3.84 9.93
C SER A 24 -15.65 4.54 9.74
N LEU A 25 -15.71 5.87 9.95
CA LEU A 25 -16.90 6.67 9.69
C LEU A 25 -17.20 6.72 8.18
N ALA A 26 -16.19 6.97 7.35
CA ALA A 26 -16.35 6.98 5.89
C ALA A 26 -16.85 5.62 5.37
N LEU A 27 -16.29 4.52 5.86
CA LEU A 27 -16.74 3.16 5.51
C LEU A 27 -18.17 2.88 6.00
N LEU A 28 -18.52 3.33 7.21
CA LEU A 28 -19.88 3.18 7.74
C LEU A 28 -20.90 3.95 6.90
N LEU A 29 -20.58 5.18 6.49
CA LEU A 29 -21.44 5.99 5.61
C LEU A 29 -21.53 5.37 4.21
N ALA A 30 -20.40 4.90 3.67
CA ALA A 30 -20.35 4.23 2.38
C ALA A 30 -21.11 2.90 2.37
N LEU A 31 -21.19 2.19 3.50
CA LEU A 31 -21.93 0.93 3.62
C LEU A 31 -23.39 1.09 3.19
N PHE A 32 -24.04 2.19 3.60
CA PHE A 32 -25.43 2.48 3.25
C PHE A 32 -25.60 2.89 1.78
N ALA A 33 -24.55 3.44 1.15
CA ALA A 33 -24.56 3.83 -0.26
C ALA A 33 -24.28 2.64 -1.20
N VAL A 34 -23.40 1.73 -0.81
CA VAL A 34 -22.90 0.64 -1.67
C VAL A 34 -23.69 -0.66 -1.48
N THR A 35 -24.24 -0.91 -0.29
CA THR A 35 -24.91 -2.19 -0.01
C THR A 35 -26.37 -2.16 -0.48
N ARG A 36 -26.69 -3.01 -1.46
CA ARG A 36 -28.08 -3.21 -1.89
C ARG A 36 -28.84 -4.08 -0.88
N PRO A 37 -30.14 -3.85 -0.66
CA PRO A 37 -30.97 -4.78 0.10
C PRO A 37 -30.96 -6.13 -0.61
N GLY A 38 -30.24 -7.12 -0.07
CA GLY A 38 -30.26 -8.49 -0.59
C GLY A 38 -31.62 -9.16 -0.41
N GLN A 39 -31.84 -10.30 -1.06
CA GLN A 39 -33.02 -11.15 -0.81
C GLN A 39 -32.95 -11.64 0.64
N ALA A 40 -33.69 -10.98 1.53
CA ALA A 40 -33.78 -11.37 2.94
C ALA A 40 -34.73 -12.57 3.08
N SER A 41 -34.35 -13.72 2.54
CA SER A 41 -35.11 -14.97 2.73
C SER A 41 -35.02 -15.49 4.17
N GLY A 42 -34.05 -15.01 4.96
CA GLY A 42 -33.79 -15.46 6.33
C GLY A 42 -33.95 -14.40 7.43
N GLY A 43 -34.64 -13.27 7.19
CA GLY A 43 -34.87 -12.23 8.20
C GLY A 43 -33.84 -11.09 8.23
N TRP A 44 -34.07 -10.05 9.04
CA TRP A 44 -33.26 -8.82 9.03
C TRP A 44 -31.80 -9.02 9.46
N TRP A 45 -31.50 -10.04 10.26
CA TRP A 45 -30.13 -10.39 10.70
C TRP A 45 -29.28 -11.01 9.59
N THR A 46 -29.91 -11.54 8.52
CA THR A 46 -29.19 -12.08 7.35
C THR A 46 -28.82 -11.01 6.32
N ARG A 47 -29.16 -9.73 6.58
CA ARG A 47 -28.83 -8.63 5.68
C ARG A 47 -27.30 -8.48 5.58
N PRO A 48 -26.71 -8.44 4.38
CA PRO A 48 -25.26 -8.32 4.20
C PRO A 48 -24.63 -7.11 4.90
N ALA A 49 -25.38 -6.01 5.03
CA ALA A 49 -24.93 -4.79 5.70
C ALA A 49 -24.89 -4.89 7.24
N LEU A 50 -25.57 -5.87 7.85
CA LEU A 50 -25.81 -5.84 9.29
C LEU A 50 -24.52 -6.03 10.10
N ALA A 51 -23.80 -7.13 9.89
CA ALA A 51 -22.58 -7.42 10.64
C ALA A 51 -21.47 -6.37 10.40
N PRO A 52 -21.18 -5.94 9.15
CA PRO A 52 -20.25 -4.83 8.92
C PRO A 52 -20.71 -3.53 9.57
N GLY A 53 -22.02 -3.22 9.52
CA GLY A 53 -22.57 -2.00 10.12
C GLY A 53 -22.43 -1.97 11.63
N VAL A 54 -22.69 -3.09 12.32
CA VAL A 54 -22.49 -3.21 13.78
C VAL A 54 -21.01 -3.06 14.13
N ALA A 55 -20.12 -3.76 13.43
CA ALA A 55 -18.68 -3.69 13.68
C ALA A 55 -18.11 -2.28 13.47
N LEU A 56 -18.46 -1.63 12.36
CA LEU A 56 -18.05 -0.26 12.06
C LEU A 56 -18.67 0.75 13.04
N GLY A 57 -19.93 0.56 13.43
CA GLY A 57 -20.61 1.39 14.43
C GLY A 57 -19.90 1.36 15.78
N LEU A 58 -19.59 0.16 16.28
CA LEU A 58 -18.81 -0.03 17.50
C LEU A 58 -17.42 0.62 17.40
N LEU A 59 -16.73 0.45 16.27
CA LEU A 59 -15.42 1.03 16.04
C LEU A 59 -15.45 2.56 16.02
N VAL A 60 -16.44 3.17 15.34
CA VAL A 60 -16.66 4.62 15.32
C VAL A 60 -16.91 5.15 16.74
N LEU A 61 -17.77 4.50 17.52
CA LEU A 61 -18.05 4.91 18.90
C LEU A 61 -16.82 4.79 19.80
N ALA A 62 -16.08 3.68 19.72
CA ALA A 62 -14.86 3.48 20.50
C ALA A 62 -13.80 4.54 20.16
N ASN A 63 -13.60 4.83 18.88
CA ASN A 63 -12.69 5.88 18.43
C ASN A 63 -13.15 7.27 18.88
N LEU A 64 -14.45 7.58 18.84
CA LEU A 64 -15.01 8.85 19.30
C LEU A 64 -14.76 9.05 20.80
N VAL A 65 -15.02 8.04 21.62
CA VAL A 65 -14.76 8.08 23.07
C VAL A 65 -13.26 8.29 23.33
N THR A 66 -12.39 7.62 22.58
CA THR A 66 -10.94 7.75 22.71
C THR A 66 -10.49 9.16 22.35
N LEU A 67 -10.98 9.72 21.23
CA LEU A 67 -10.70 11.10 20.83
C LEU A 67 -11.20 12.12 21.85
N ALA A 68 -12.40 11.93 22.41
CA ALA A 68 -12.93 12.81 23.44
C ALA A 68 -12.03 12.80 24.69
N ARG A 69 -11.56 11.62 25.12
CA ARG A 69 -10.62 11.48 26.24
C ARG A 69 -9.27 12.15 25.92
N SER A 70 -8.70 11.89 24.75
CA SER A 70 -7.45 12.52 24.30
C SER A 70 -7.56 14.04 24.21
N ALA A 71 -8.69 14.56 23.74
CA ALA A 71 -8.94 16.00 23.65
C ALA A 71 -9.06 16.66 25.04
N VAL A 72 -9.74 16.00 25.99
CA VAL A 72 -9.81 16.48 27.38
C VAL A 72 -8.42 16.45 28.03
N ASP A 73 -7.64 15.40 27.82
CA ASP A 73 -6.29 15.30 28.36
C ASP A 73 -5.35 16.38 27.78
N LEU A 74 -5.43 16.64 26.47
CA LEU A 74 -4.65 17.69 25.81
C LEU A 74 -5.06 19.10 26.27
N ARG A 75 -6.36 19.32 26.56
CA ARG A 75 -6.84 20.58 27.16
C ARG A 75 -6.31 20.79 28.57
N ARG A 76 -6.17 19.72 29.36
CA ARG A 76 -5.62 19.78 30.74
C ARG A 76 -4.10 19.91 30.76
N ARG A 77 -3.41 19.29 29.78
CA ARG A 77 -1.95 19.24 29.68
C ARG A 77 -1.54 19.56 28.25
N PRO A 78 -1.41 20.86 27.90
CA PRO A 78 -1.09 21.26 26.54
C PRO A 78 0.26 20.67 26.13
N ALA A 79 0.30 20.10 24.93
CA ALA A 79 1.50 19.45 24.42
C ALA A 79 2.65 20.44 24.25
N THR A 80 3.84 20.03 24.70
CA THR A 80 5.06 20.82 24.60
C THR A 80 5.53 20.94 23.15
N THR A 81 6.39 21.93 22.87
CA THR A 81 6.99 22.10 21.53
C THR A 81 7.84 20.89 21.12
N ALA A 82 8.54 20.28 22.07
CA ALA A 82 9.33 19.06 21.85
C ALA A 82 8.44 17.87 21.46
N GLU A 83 7.34 17.64 22.20
CA GLU A 83 6.37 16.58 21.88
C GLU A 83 5.77 16.74 20.47
N ARG A 84 5.46 17.97 20.06
CA ARG A 84 4.93 18.26 18.71
C ARG A 84 5.95 17.98 17.62
N ALA A 85 7.21 18.36 17.85
CA ALA A 85 8.29 18.14 16.89
C ALA A 85 8.55 16.64 16.68
N GLU A 86 8.58 15.87 17.77
CA GLU A 86 8.75 14.42 17.72
C GLU A 86 7.57 13.74 17.01
N ALA A 87 6.33 14.08 17.39
CA ALA A 87 5.13 13.55 16.75
C ALA A 87 5.11 13.84 15.24
N ARG A 88 5.48 15.05 14.84
CA ARG A 88 5.59 15.42 13.41
C ARG A 88 6.65 14.59 12.70
N ALA A 89 7.82 14.37 13.31
CA ALA A 89 8.88 13.56 12.71
C ALA A 89 8.43 12.10 12.51
N ARG A 90 7.74 11.51 13.50
CA ARG A 90 7.18 10.15 13.41
C ARG A 90 6.09 10.06 12.33
N MET A 91 5.16 11.01 12.29
CA MET A 91 4.11 11.09 11.27
C MET A 91 4.68 11.23 9.85
N LEU A 92 5.72 12.06 9.66
CA LEU A 92 6.43 12.14 8.37
C LEU A 92 7.14 10.81 8.04
N GLY A 93 7.59 10.07 9.06
CA GLY A 93 8.08 8.70 8.91
C GLY A 93 7.06 7.75 8.29
N TRP A 94 5.76 7.93 8.56
CA TRP A 94 4.69 7.13 7.95
C TRP A 94 4.52 7.36 6.44
N LEU A 95 5.11 8.43 5.89
CA LEU A 95 5.13 8.67 4.45
C LEU A 95 6.25 7.91 3.74
N ARG A 96 7.22 7.33 4.47
CA ARG A 96 8.32 6.55 3.87
C ARG A 96 7.83 5.39 2.97
N PRO A 97 6.78 4.61 3.33
CA PRO A 97 6.21 3.60 2.45
C PRO A 97 5.66 4.14 1.13
N LEU A 98 5.25 5.42 1.06
CA LEU A 98 4.78 6.02 -0.19
C LEU A 98 5.89 6.07 -1.25
N GLU A 99 7.16 6.10 -0.84
CA GLU A 99 8.27 5.99 -1.77
C GLU A 99 8.22 4.65 -2.53
N PHE A 100 7.94 3.55 -1.84
CA PHE A 100 7.78 2.22 -2.43
C PHE A 100 6.55 2.13 -3.32
N LEU A 101 5.46 2.80 -2.94
CA LEU A 101 4.29 2.93 -3.81
C LEU A 101 4.64 3.68 -5.10
N ALA A 102 5.47 4.72 -5.04
CA ALA A 102 5.92 5.46 -6.21
C ALA A 102 6.80 4.59 -7.14
N TYR A 103 7.73 3.78 -6.59
CA TYR A 103 8.48 2.82 -7.40
C TYR A 103 7.55 1.82 -8.10
N PHE A 104 6.53 1.32 -7.40
CA PHE A 104 5.57 0.39 -7.98
C PHE A 104 4.69 1.04 -9.06
N ALA A 105 4.24 2.28 -8.85
CA ALA A 105 3.53 3.05 -9.87
C ALA A 105 4.41 3.29 -11.11
N GLY A 106 5.68 3.62 -10.91
CA GLY A 106 6.66 3.75 -11.99
C GLY A 106 6.87 2.44 -12.75
N TYR A 107 6.88 1.30 -12.07
CA TYR A 107 6.92 -0.02 -12.69
C TYR A 107 5.69 -0.28 -13.57
N ILE A 108 4.48 -0.01 -13.08
CA ILE A 108 3.25 -0.18 -13.87
C ILE A 108 3.30 0.68 -15.14
N TRP A 109 3.77 1.92 -15.03
CA TRP A 109 3.94 2.79 -16.19
C TRP A 109 4.99 2.26 -17.17
N ALA A 110 6.13 1.77 -16.66
CA ALA A 110 7.20 1.20 -17.46
C ALA A 110 6.77 -0.06 -18.24
N LEU A 111 5.80 -0.84 -17.74
CA LEU A 111 5.28 -2.02 -18.44
C LEU A 111 4.82 -1.68 -19.86
N GLY A 112 4.10 -0.57 -20.05
CA GLY A 112 3.63 -0.15 -21.38
C GLY A 112 4.74 0.39 -22.28
N LEU A 113 5.85 0.83 -21.71
CA LEU A 113 6.94 1.46 -22.45
C LEU A 113 7.99 0.45 -22.91
N VAL A 114 8.51 -0.36 -21.98
CA VAL A 114 9.68 -1.22 -22.22
C VAL A 114 9.36 -2.72 -22.16
N GLY A 115 8.12 -3.08 -21.79
CA GLY A 115 7.68 -4.46 -21.70
C GLY A 115 7.94 -5.07 -20.32
N TYR A 116 7.39 -6.26 -20.12
CA TYR A 116 7.33 -6.88 -18.78
C TYR A 116 8.71 -7.18 -18.20
N PHE A 117 9.57 -7.85 -18.97
CA PHE A 117 10.91 -8.24 -18.49
C PHE A 117 11.76 -7.02 -18.13
N ALA A 118 11.88 -6.06 -19.06
CA ALA A 118 12.71 -4.88 -18.85
C ALA A 118 12.18 -4.02 -17.69
N ALA A 119 10.86 -3.82 -17.60
CA ALA A 119 10.26 -3.08 -16.49
C ALA A 119 10.50 -3.79 -15.14
N THR A 120 10.33 -5.11 -15.09
CA THR A 120 10.54 -5.90 -13.87
C THR A 120 12.01 -5.89 -13.45
N LEU A 121 12.93 -5.99 -14.40
CA LEU A 121 14.37 -5.92 -14.16
C LEU A 121 14.77 -4.55 -13.61
N LEU A 122 14.33 -3.46 -14.25
CA LEU A 122 14.60 -2.10 -13.80
C LEU A 122 14.01 -1.84 -12.41
N PHE A 123 12.79 -2.33 -12.15
CA PHE A 123 12.14 -2.20 -10.87
C PHE A 123 12.90 -2.92 -9.75
N LEU A 124 13.23 -4.21 -9.94
CA LEU A 124 13.94 -5.01 -8.93
C LEU A 124 15.34 -4.46 -8.65
N LEU A 125 16.11 -4.13 -9.70
CA LEU A 125 17.44 -3.55 -9.54
C LEU A 125 17.37 -2.17 -8.87
N GLY A 126 16.43 -1.31 -9.29
CA GLY A 126 16.22 0.00 -8.68
C GLY A 126 15.89 -0.11 -7.19
N LEU A 127 15.03 -1.05 -6.82
CA LEU A 127 14.67 -1.31 -5.42
C LEU A 127 15.86 -1.82 -4.60
N MET A 128 16.63 -2.75 -5.15
CA MET A 128 17.84 -3.28 -4.50
C MET A 128 18.85 -2.17 -4.24
N LEU A 129 19.08 -1.30 -5.23
CA LEU A 129 19.97 -0.14 -5.09
C LEU A 129 19.47 0.85 -4.02
N ARG A 130 18.15 1.02 -3.90
CA ARG A 130 17.52 1.92 -2.92
C ARG A 130 17.62 1.40 -1.49
N VAL A 131 17.45 0.09 -1.29
CA VAL A 131 17.57 -0.59 0.01
C VAL A 131 19.05 -0.76 0.41
N GLY A 132 19.99 -0.55 -0.52
CA GLY A 132 21.43 -0.62 -0.27
C GLY A 132 22.07 -1.97 -0.59
N LEU A 133 21.33 -2.89 -1.22
CA LEU A 133 21.83 -4.17 -1.72
C LEU A 133 22.64 -3.98 -3.02
N ARG A 134 23.79 -3.33 -2.88
CA ARG A 134 24.65 -2.92 -4.02
C ARG A 134 25.72 -3.95 -4.39
N SER A 135 25.84 -5.05 -3.65
CA SER A 135 26.85 -6.06 -3.97
C SER A 135 26.51 -6.75 -5.29
N PRO A 136 27.50 -7.08 -6.14
CA PRO A 136 27.25 -7.74 -7.43
C PRO A 136 26.47 -9.05 -7.30
N ARG A 137 26.64 -9.76 -6.18
CA ARG A 137 25.89 -10.99 -5.87
C ARG A 137 24.38 -10.73 -5.75
N TRP A 138 24.00 -9.63 -5.07
CA TRP A 138 22.60 -9.26 -4.91
C TRP A 138 21.99 -8.75 -6.21
N LEU A 139 22.72 -7.95 -6.97
CA LEU A 139 22.25 -7.46 -8.28
C LEU A 139 22.06 -8.61 -9.27
N LEU A 140 22.98 -9.59 -9.29
CA LEU A 140 22.83 -10.79 -10.12
C LEU A 140 21.62 -11.62 -9.67
N ALA A 141 21.43 -11.82 -8.36
CA ALA A 141 20.25 -12.50 -7.84
C ALA A 141 18.96 -11.79 -8.28
N GLY A 142 18.91 -10.45 -8.21
CA GLY A 142 17.76 -9.66 -8.67
C GLY A 142 17.50 -9.82 -10.17
N ALA A 143 18.54 -9.82 -11.00
CA ALA A 143 18.41 -10.05 -12.43
C ALA A 143 17.89 -11.46 -12.75
N LEU A 144 18.42 -12.48 -12.06
CA LEU A 144 17.95 -13.86 -12.20
C LEU A 144 16.51 -14.01 -11.71
N THR A 145 16.12 -13.31 -10.65
CA THR A 145 14.73 -13.26 -10.18
C THR A 145 13.81 -12.63 -11.23
N ALA A 146 14.18 -11.50 -11.84
CA ALA A 146 13.39 -10.88 -12.91
C ALA A 146 13.18 -11.84 -14.10
N LEU A 147 14.24 -12.55 -14.47
CA LEU A 147 14.19 -13.57 -15.52
C LEU A 147 13.29 -14.75 -15.13
N ALA A 148 13.42 -15.26 -13.91
CA ALA A 148 12.62 -16.35 -13.39
C ALA A 148 11.13 -16.00 -13.34
N LEU A 149 10.78 -14.80 -12.84
CA LEU A 149 9.38 -14.33 -12.86
C LEU A 149 8.84 -14.32 -14.29
N THR A 150 9.58 -13.73 -15.22
CA THR A 150 9.16 -13.65 -16.62
C THR A 150 8.96 -15.03 -17.23
N ALA A 151 9.88 -15.96 -16.98
CA ALA A 151 9.74 -17.34 -17.44
C ALA A 151 8.51 -18.03 -16.82
N VAL A 152 8.23 -17.84 -15.54
CA VAL A 152 7.04 -18.41 -14.87
C VAL A 152 5.75 -17.83 -15.45
N PHE A 153 5.66 -16.52 -15.65
CA PHE A 153 4.46 -15.91 -16.24
C PHE A 153 4.25 -16.33 -17.69
N ARG A 154 5.33 -16.43 -18.47
CA ARG A 154 5.27 -16.78 -19.89
C ARG A 154 5.05 -18.26 -20.13
N MET A 155 5.88 -19.10 -19.53
CA MET A 155 5.89 -20.56 -19.73
C MET A 155 4.92 -21.29 -18.82
N GLY A 156 4.78 -20.82 -17.57
CA GLY A 156 3.90 -21.45 -16.58
C GLY A 156 2.43 -21.03 -16.74
N LEU A 157 2.18 -19.74 -16.91
CA LEU A 157 0.82 -19.18 -16.94
C LEU A 157 0.29 -18.85 -18.34
N GLY A 158 1.13 -18.87 -19.38
CA GLY A 158 0.72 -18.60 -20.76
C GLY A 158 0.19 -17.18 -20.99
N VAL A 159 0.48 -16.24 -20.09
CA VAL A 159 -0.03 -14.88 -20.16
C VAL A 159 0.69 -14.14 -21.29
N TRP A 160 -0.09 -13.50 -22.16
CA TRP A 160 0.41 -12.61 -23.20
C TRP A 160 0.41 -11.18 -22.66
N MET A 161 1.59 -10.57 -22.55
CA MET A 161 1.67 -9.15 -22.22
C MET A 161 1.47 -8.30 -23.49
N PRO A 162 0.81 -7.14 -23.38
CA PRO A 162 0.68 -6.20 -24.48
C PRO A 162 2.06 -5.81 -25.02
N PRO A 163 2.21 -5.63 -26.35
CA PRO A 163 3.47 -5.18 -26.93
C PRO A 163 3.83 -3.79 -26.38
N ALA A 164 5.08 -3.63 -25.99
CA ALA A 164 5.59 -2.38 -25.44
C ALA A 164 5.89 -1.38 -26.54
N MET A 165 5.70 -0.08 -26.28
CA MET A 165 5.97 0.98 -27.26
C MET A 165 7.41 0.97 -27.78
N ALA A 166 8.38 0.63 -26.92
CA ALA A 166 9.79 0.58 -27.30
C ALA A 166 10.09 -0.54 -28.32
N TYR A 167 9.23 -1.56 -28.45
CA TYR A 167 9.45 -2.66 -29.39
C TYR A 167 9.33 -2.18 -30.86
N ASP A 168 8.58 -1.10 -31.10
CA ASP A 168 8.41 -0.52 -32.44
C ASP A 168 9.66 0.25 -32.93
N LEU A 169 10.61 0.54 -32.04
CA LEU A 169 11.88 1.18 -32.39
C LEU A 169 12.90 0.19 -32.98
N PHE A 170 12.65 -1.12 -32.85
CA PHE A 170 13.58 -2.15 -33.30
C PHE A 170 13.21 -2.68 -34.70
N PRO A 171 14.20 -3.16 -35.48
CA PRO A 171 13.97 -3.87 -36.74
C PRO A 171 12.98 -5.02 -36.58
N ALA A 172 12.20 -5.31 -37.63
CA ALA A 172 11.10 -6.28 -37.59
C ALA A 172 11.48 -7.65 -36.98
N ALA A 173 12.67 -8.18 -37.31
CA ALA A 173 13.16 -9.44 -36.75
C ALA A 173 13.34 -9.41 -35.23
N ILE A 174 13.86 -8.31 -34.68
CA ILE A 174 14.09 -8.13 -33.23
C ILE A 174 12.76 -7.87 -32.52
N ARG A 175 11.88 -7.06 -33.11
CA ARG A 175 10.53 -6.81 -32.59
C ARG A 175 9.72 -8.09 -32.45
N THR A 176 9.77 -8.97 -33.46
CA THR A 176 9.09 -10.28 -33.41
C THR A 176 9.69 -11.16 -32.31
N ALA A 177 11.01 -11.17 -32.13
CA ALA A 177 11.65 -11.92 -31.07
C ALA A 177 11.23 -11.40 -29.67
N LEU A 178 11.28 -10.08 -29.44
CA LEU A 178 10.87 -9.46 -28.18
C LEU A 178 9.41 -9.79 -27.87
N THR A 179 8.49 -9.52 -28.79
CA THR A 179 7.05 -9.77 -28.59
C THR A 179 6.72 -11.26 -28.35
N ARG A 180 7.51 -12.17 -28.93
CA ARG A 180 7.29 -13.60 -28.78
C ARG A 180 7.77 -14.13 -27.43
N TRP A 181 8.88 -13.60 -26.92
CA TRP A 181 9.56 -14.16 -25.75
C TRP A 181 9.37 -13.34 -24.46
N PHE A 182 9.06 -12.03 -24.55
CA PHE A 182 9.08 -11.08 -23.43
C PHE A 182 7.93 -10.06 -23.47
#